data_AF-A0A4P6BLL8-F1
#
_entry.id   AF-A0A4P6BLL8-F1
#
_cell.length_a   1.000
_cell.length_b   1.000
_cell.length_c   1.000
_cell.angle_alpha   90.00
_cell.angle_beta   90.00
_cell.angle_gamma   90.00
#
_symmetry.space_group_name_H-M   'P 1'
#
loop_
_entity.id
_entity.type
_entity.pdbx_description
1 polymer ?
#
loop_
_entity_poly.entity_id
_entity_poly.type
_entity_poly.pdbx_seq_one_letter_code
_entity_poly.pdbx_strand_id
1 'polypeptide(L)'
;MPYKTKYLDQYKEYMFLYFTDFLQAYRDRVNSYYSEVYAENPEAFPFMKPTLVATIFRNMEIISFLDLSKTAKDEIGLFEDFLESQEEYDRVNHLPQHIQEDRLLKIAGLDSYIERDISWYVLGDDAPPHYDPRTPKYQGSQLADRHYYSFLKKEKKKKLDLYDAEAVIAKVNNDEFKYELEEAIKAYNYGLYLACTATAAVSIETLLKIIVVSRLGENFLPKQIYIISLAEVLKNENIMDDRFFHRLKSFNELRRSAAHSKSGKLDQWDAEQALSLVKLIVETFF
;
A
#
# COMPACT_ATOMS: atom_id res chain seq x y z
N MET A 1 1.28 -41.03 7.97
CA MET A 1 2.48 -40.78 8.80
C MET A 1 3.37 -39.81 8.04
N PRO A 2 3.99 -38.83 8.71
CA PRO A 2 4.57 -37.67 8.06
C PRO A 2 5.97 -38.04 7.55
N TYR A 3 6.02 -38.95 6.57
CA TYR A 3 7.27 -39.48 6.04
C TYR A 3 7.98 -38.44 5.19
N LYS A 4 9.26 -38.26 5.46
CA LYS A 4 10.21 -37.69 4.50
C LYS A 4 10.11 -38.52 3.22
N THR A 5 9.68 -37.89 2.13
CA THR A 5 9.56 -38.58 0.84
C THR A 5 10.91 -39.18 0.43
N LYS A 6 10.89 -40.40 -0.13
CA LYS A 6 12.09 -41.02 -0.70
C LYS A 6 12.62 -40.28 -1.94
N TYR A 7 11.83 -39.35 -2.48
CA TYR A 7 12.17 -38.56 -3.66
C TYR A 7 12.66 -37.14 -3.33
N LEU A 8 13.10 -36.89 -2.10
CA LEU A 8 13.43 -35.53 -1.67
C LEU A 8 14.50 -34.88 -2.55
N ASP A 9 15.51 -35.64 -2.98
CA ASP A 9 16.58 -35.10 -3.82
C ASP A 9 16.06 -34.73 -5.22
N GLN A 10 15.13 -35.49 -5.77
CA GLN A 10 14.46 -35.16 -7.03
C GLN A 10 13.57 -33.91 -6.87
N TYR A 11 12.90 -33.74 -5.72
CA TYR A 11 12.17 -32.51 -5.42
C TYR A 11 13.11 -31.31 -5.28
N LYS A 12 14.27 -31.47 -4.64
CA LYS A 12 15.29 -30.42 -4.56
C LYS A 12 15.78 -29.98 -5.94
N GLU A 13 16.10 -30.95 -6.81
CA GLU A 13 16.50 -30.69 -8.20
C GLU A 13 15.37 -30.00 -8.99
N TYR A 14 14.14 -30.50 -8.86
CA TYR A 14 12.97 -29.89 -9.47
C TYR A 14 12.80 -28.43 -9.05
N MET A 15 12.87 -28.12 -7.75
CA MET A 15 12.69 -26.75 -7.25
C MET A 15 13.80 -25.82 -7.72
N PHE A 16 15.03 -26.33 -7.86
CA PHE A 16 16.14 -25.58 -8.44
C PHE A 16 15.86 -25.18 -9.90
N LEU A 17 15.45 -26.14 -10.73
CA LEU A 17 15.10 -25.89 -12.14
C LEU A 17 13.86 -25.01 -12.28
N TYR A 18 12.87 -25.22 -11.41
CA TYR A 18 11.64 -24.43 -11.37
C TYR A 18 11.95 -22.96 -11.13
N PHE A 19 12.69 -22.62 -10.07
CA PHE A 19 12.95 -21.22 -9.75
C PHE A 19 13.92 -20.53 -10.71
N THR A 20 14.83 -21.29 -11.32
CA THR A 20 15.69 -20.77 -12.39
C THR A 20 14.85 -20.29 -13.57
N ASP A 21 13.97 -21.15 -14.10
CA ASP A 21 13.10 -20.81 -15.24
C ASP A 21 12.04 -19.75 -14.87
N PHE A 22 11.54 -19.78 -13.64
CA PHE A 22 10.58 -18.82 -13.10
C PHE A 22 11.16 -17.40 -13.07
N LEU A 23 12.34 -17.22 -12.46
CA LEU A 23 12.99 -15.91 -12.33
C LEU A 23 13.41 -15.37 -13.70
N GLN A 24 13.88 -16.22 -14.59
CA GLN A 24 14.21 -15.82 -15.96
C GLN A 24 12.95 -15.31 -16.69
N ALA A 25 11.86 -16.06 -16.66
CA ALA A 25 10.63 -15.66 -17.33
C ALA A 25 10.01 -14.39 -16.72
N TYR A 26 10.11 -14.20 -15.40
CA TYR A 26 9.73 -12.95 -14.75
C TYR A 26 10.48 -11.76 -15.36
N ARG A 27 11.81 -11.86 -15.47
CA ARG A 27 12.66 -10.79 -16.02
C ARG A 27 12.42 -10.56 -17.49
N ASP A 28 12.27 -11.62 -18.28
CA ASP A 28 11.95 -11.52 -19.70
C ASP A 28 10.61 -10.81 -19.93
N ARG A 29 9.61 -11.11 -19.09
CA ARG A 29 8.30 -10.46 -19.14
C ARG A 29 8.40 -8.97 -18.84
N VAL A 30 9.13 -8.58 -17.78
CA VAL A 30 9.36 -7.16 -17.44
C VAL A 30 10.10 -6.44 -18.56
N ASN A 31 11.19 -7.02 -19.07
CA ASN A 31 11.97 -6.40 -20.15
C ASN A 31 11.15 -6.23 -21.45
N SER A 32 10.25 -7.17 -21.74
CA SER A 32 9.48 -7.15 -22.99
C SER A 32 8.27 -6.20 -22.95
N TYR A 33 7.62 -6.04 -21.79
CA TYR A 33 6.33 -5.34 -21.69
C TYR A 33 6.33 -4.14 -20.74
N TYR A 34 7.25 -4.09 -19.78
CA TYR A 34 7.24 -3.14 -18.66
C TYR A 34 8.59 -2.44 -18.46
N SER A 35 9.45 -2.40 -19.48
CA SER A 35 10.81 -1.86 -19.39
C SER A 35 10.83 -0.37 -19.01
N GLU A 36 9.93 0.44 -19.59
CA GLU A 36 9.78 1.86 -19.26
C GLU A 36 9.33 2.05 -17.81
N VAL A 37 8.32 1.29 -17.37
CA VAL A 37 7.80 1.35 -16.00
C VAL A 37 8.86 0.94 -15.00
N TYR A 38 9.65 -0.08 -15.31
CA TYR A 38 10.77 -0.52 -14.47
C TYR A 38 11.90 0.53 -14.41
N ALA A 39 12.20 1.20 -15.53
CA ALA A 39 13.22 2.25 -15.56
C ALA A 39 12.86 3.42 -14.64
N GLU A 40 11.57 3.77 -14.56
CA GLU A 40 11.07 4.83 -13.69
C GLU A 40 10.86 4.37 -12.23
N ASN A 41 10.38 3.14 -12.04
CA ASN A 41 9.94 2.59 -10.75
C ASN A 41 10.50 1.17 -10.52
N PRO A 42 11.80 1.01 -10.26
CA PRO A 42 12.44 -0.31 -10.18
C PRO A 42 11.90 -1.17 -9.03
N GLU A 43 11.38 -0.56 -7.97
CA GLU A 43 10.75 -1.22 -6.83
C GLU A 43 9.39 -1.86 -7.16
N ALA A 44 8.76 -1.49 -8.27
CA ALA A 44 7.56 -2.18 -8.76
C ALA A 44 7.87 -3.64 -9.16
N PHE A 45 9.11 -3.93 -9.53
CA PHE A 45 9.55 -5.24 -10.00
C PHE A 45 10.78 -5.75 -9.21
N PRO A 46 10.60 -6.14 -7.93
CA PRO A 46 11.71 -6.47 -7.03
C PRO A 46 12.64 -7.56 -7.58
N PHE A 47 12.11 -8.56 -8.28
CA PHE A 47 12.87 -9.72 -8.78
C PHE A 47 13.61 -9.47 -10.11
N MET A 48 13.66 -8.21 -10.56
CA MET A 48 14.66 -7.77 -11.54
C MET A 48 16.07 -7.73 -10.93
N LYS A 49 16.17 -7.66 -9.61
CA LYS A 49 17.44 -7.79 -8.86
C LYS A 49 17.75 -9.27 -8.59
N PRO A 50 18.99 -9.58 -8.18
CA PRO A 50 19.32 -10.89 -7.62
C PRO A 50 18.36 -11.29 -6.50
N THR A 51 17.82 -12.49 -6.56
CA THR A 51 16.75 -13.00 -5.68
C THR A 51 17.26 -14.18 -4.87
N LEU A 52 16.98 -14.18 -3.57
CA LEU A 52 17.10 -15.33 -2.69
C LEU A 52 15.75 -16.04 -2.66
N VAL A 53 15.75 -17.32 -3.02
CA VAL A 53 14.61 -18.21 -2.88
C VAL A 53 14.91 -19.22 -1.79
N ALA A 54 14.15 -19.19 -0.70
CA ALA A 54 14.24 -20.18 0.37
C ALA A 54 13.07 -21.16 0.26
N THR A 55 13.35 -22.38 -0.19
CA THR A 55 12.38 -23.46 -0.31
C THR A 55 12.52 -24.44 0.85
N ILE A 56 11.45 -24.63 1.59
CA ILE A 56 11.38 -25.51 2.76
C ILE A 56 10.52 -26.73 2.43
N PHE A 57 11.11 -27.91 2.59
CA PHE A 57 10.43 -29.20 2.45
C PHE A 57 9.93 -29.65 3.82
N ARG A 58 8.61 -29.64 4.00
CA ARG A 58 7.94 -29.94 5.27
C ARG A 58 6.90 -31.03 5.09
N ASN A 59 7.22 -32.27 5.48
CA ASN A 59 6.33 -33.45 5.42
C ASN A 59 5.49 -33.56 4.13
N MET A 60 4.30 -32.93 4.04
CA MET A 60 3.41 -32.93 2.86
C MET A 60 3.43 -31.65 2.00
N GLU A 61 4.26 -30.67 2.34
CA GLU A 61 4.21 -29.33 1.77
C GLU A 61 5.60 -28.85 1.34
N ILE A 62 5.66 -28.17 0.20
CA ILE A 62 6.82 -27.38 -0.21
C ILE A 62 6.43 -25.91 -0.15
N ILE A 63 7.12 -25.13 0.68
CA ILE A 63 6.84 -23.71 0.89
C ILE A 63 8.06 -22.92 0.42
N SER A 64 7.85 -21.88 -0.39
CA SER A 64 8.96 -21.03 -0.85
C SER A 64 8.76 -19.57 -0.48
N PHE A 65 9.81 -18.95 0.01
CA PHE A 65 9.88 -17.52 0.30
C PHE A 65 10.88 -16.88 -0.66
N LEU A 66 10.50 -15.75 -1.25
CA LEU A 66 11.34 -14.99 -2.16
C LEU A 66 11.65 -13.63 -1.52
N ASP A 67 12.94 -13.29 -1.50
CA ASP A 67 13.46 -12.00 -1.04
C ASP A 67 14.64 -11.57 -1.93
N LEU A 68 15.18 -10.38 -1.71
CA LEU A 68 16.37 -9.92 -2.40
C LEU A 68 17.62 -10.66 -1.88
N SER A 69 18.44 -11.16 -2.80
CA SER A 69 19.73 -11.73 -2.44
C SER A 69 20.66 -10.63 -1.93
N LYS A 70 21.47 -10.98 -0.92
CA LYS A 70 22.57 -10.12 -0.42
C LYS A 70 23.83 -10.23 -1.31
N THR A 71 23.82 -11.14 -2.28
CA THR A 71 24.91 -11.39 -3.21
C THR A 71 24.58 -10.81 -4.60
N ALA A 72 25.55 -10.87 -5.51
CA ALA A 72 25.38 -10.41 -6.88
C ALA A 72 24.66 -11.42 -7.80
N LYS A 73 24.15 -12.54 -7.27
CA LYS A 73 23.55 -13.64 -8.04
C LYS A 73 22.29 -14.16 -7.34
N ASP A 74 21.45 -14.84 -8.12
CA ASP A 74 20.33 -15.58 -7.53
C ASP A 74 20.85 -16.70 -6.65
N GLU A 75 20.17 -16.90 -5.52
CA GLU A 75 20.48 -17.92 -4.53
C GLU A 75 19.23 -18.77 -4.31
N ILE A 76 19.35 -20.09 -4.42
CA ILE A 76 18.25 -21.03 -4.15
C ILE A 76 18.67 -21.87 -2.93
N GLY A 77 18.15 -21.51 -1.76
CA GLY A 77 18.32 -22.23 -0.51
C GLY A 77 17.26 -23.32 -0.36
N LEU A 78 17.70 -24.55 -0.10
CA LEU A 78 16.85 -25.73 0.04
C LEU A 78 16.96 -26.26 1.47
N PHE A 79 15.87 -26.14 2.24
CA PHE A 79 15.83 -26.40 3.68
C PHE A 79 14.86 -27.54 4.00
N GLU A 80 15.13 -28.27 5.07
CA GLU A 80 14.29 -29.39 5.50
C GLU A 80 13.63 -29.07 6.85
N ASP A 81 12.35 -29.39 6.96
CA ASP A 81 11.55 -29.20 8.17
C ASP A 81 10.59 -30.39 8.38
N PHE A 82 11.14 -31.59 8.53
CA PHE A 82 10.34 -32.79 8.72
C PHE A 82 9.98 -32.98 10.19
N LEU A 83 8.69 -32.85 10.51
CA LEU A 83 8.14 -33.14 11.83
C LEU A 83 8.08 -34.65 12.04
N GLU A 84 8.57 -35.14 13.19
CA GLU A 84 8.86 -36.56 13.40
C GLU A 84 7.62 -37.37 13.82
N SER A 85 6.61 -36.71 14.35
CA SER A 85 5.39 -37.36 14.85
C SER A 85 4.12 -36.69 14.34
N GLN A 86 3.04 -37.46 14.26
CA GLN A 86 1.72 -36.93 13.90
C GLN A 86 1.26 -35.88 14.92
N GLU A 87 1.54 -36.10 16.20
CA GLU A 87 1.19 -35.16 17.28
C GLU A 87 1.91 -33.82 17.11
N GLU A 88 3.21 -33.85 16.76
CA GLU A 88 3.96 -32.63 16.47
C GLU A 88 3.45 -31.92 15.22
N TYR A 89 3.16 -32.68 14.15
CA TYR A 89 2.58 -32.16 12.93
C TYR A 89 1.24 -31.44 13.19
N ASP A 90 0.34 -32.09 13.92
CA ASP A 90 -0.94 -31.53 14.29
C ASP A 90 -0.75 -30.29 15.16
N ARG A 91 0.13 -30.35 16.18
CA ARG A 91 0.44 -29.20 17.04
C ARG A 91 0.92 -27.99 16.24
N VAL A 92 1.85 -28.17 15.30
CA VAL A 92 2.38 -27.07 14.48
C VAL A 92 1.32 -26.52 13.53
N ASN A 93 0.52 -27.38 12.88
CA ASN A 93 -0.50 -26.93 11.93
C ASN A 93 -1.71 -26.26 12.57
N HIS A 94 -1.98 -26.52 13.86
CA HIS A 94 -3.01 -25.80 14.62
C HIS A 94 -2.52 -24.46 15.19
N LEU A 95 -1.23 -24.11 15.05
CA LEU A 95 -0.75 -22.78 15.42
C LEU A 95 -1.30 -21.71 14.47
N PRO A 96 -1.49 -20.46 14.94
CA PRO A 96 -1.76 -19.33 14.06
C PRO A 96 -0.75 -19.23 12.91
N GLN A 97 -1.21 -18.89 11.70
CA GLN A 97 -0.38 -18.87 10.49
C GLN A 97 0.90 -18.04 10.65
N HIS A 98 0.82 -16.86 11.27
CA HIS A 98 2.00 -16.01 11.48
C HIS A 98 3.07 -16.68 12.36
N ILE A 99 2.67 -17.48 13.36
CA ILE A 99 3.61 -18.25 14.19
C ILE A 99 4.26 -19.39 13.40
N GLN A 100 3.48 -20.05 12.52
CA GLN A 100 4.03 -21.05 11.61
C GLN A 100 5.05 -20.43 10.65
N GLU A 101 4.72 -19.27 10.07
CA GLU A 101 5.60 -18.54 9.15
C GLU A 101 6.88 -18.05 9.84
N ASP A 102 6.79 -17.44 11.03
CA ASP A 102 7.96 -17.00 11.81
C ASP A 102 8.93 -18.16 12.08
N ARG A 103 8.39 -19.36 12.36
CA ARG A 103 9.20 -20.56 12.56
C ARG A 103 9.91 -20.97 11.28
N LEU A 104 9.23 -20.94 10.14
CA LEU A 104 9.79 -21.29 8.83
C LEU A 104 10.86 -20.29 8.38
N LEU A 105 10.65 -18.99 8.59
CA LEU A 105 11.63 -17.96 8.30
C LEU A 105 12.91 -18.14 9.11
N LYS A 106 12.80 -18.52 10.39
CA LYS A 106 13.97 -18.86 11.23
C LYS A 106 14.76 -20.05 10.69
N ILE A 107 14.09 -21.07 10.16
CA ILE A 107 14.75 -22.23 9.52
C ILE A 107 15.53 -21.78 8.28
N ALA A 108 14.95 -20.88 7.49
CA ALA A 108 15.58 -20.32 6.28
C ALA A 108 16.63 -19.23 6.57
N GLY A 109 16.79 -18.79 7.82
CA GLY A 109 17.66 -17.66 8.18
C GLY A 109 17.18 -16.32 7.60
N LEU A 110 15.87 -16.15 7.44
CA LEU A 110 15.23 -14.95 6.90
C LEU A 110 14.56 -14.14 8.01
N ASP A 111 14.64 -12.81 7.90
CA ASP A 111 13.92 -11.87 8.77
C ASP A 111 12.57 -11.45 8.16
N SER A 112 12.46 -11.51 6.83
CA SER A 112 11.29 -11.10 6.06
C SER A 112 11.24 -11.81 4.69
N TYR A 113 10.19 -11.55 3.92
CA TYR A 113 10.07 -11.96 2.52
C TYR A 113 9.27 -10.92 1.73
N ILE A 114 9.48 -10.87 0.42
CA ILE A 114 8.72 -10.03 -0.52
C ILE A 114 7.50 -10.79 -1.02
N GLU A 115 7.69 -12.02 -1.49
CA GLU A 115 6.63 -12.89 -1.99
C GLU A 115 6.72 -14.25 -1.30
N ARG A 116 5.56 -14.82 -0.98
CA ARG A 116 5.43 -16.19 -0.52
C ARG A 116 4.70 -16.99 -1.60
N ASP A 117 5.35 -18.02 -2.11
CA ASP A 117 4.71 -19.00 -3.00
C ASP A 117 4.27 -20.19 -2.15
N ILE A 118 2.95 -20.37 -2.03
CA ILE A 118 2.34 -21.30 -1.06
C ILE A 118 2.12 -22.68 -1.68
N SER A 119 2.71 -23.66 -0.99
CA SER A 119 2.32 -25.06 -0.85
C SER A 119 2.02 -25.83 -2.12
N TRP A 120 3.05 -26.51 -2.61
CA TRP A 120 2.87 -27.72 -3.39
C TRP A 120 2.51 -28.83 -2.40
N TYR A 121 1.22 -29.22 -2.33
CA TYR A 121 0.75 -30.40 -1.60
C TYR A 121 1.16 -31.69 -2.34
N VAL A 122 2.46 -31.95 -2.43
CA VAL A 122 3.00 -32.99 -3.33
C VAL A 122 4.01 -33.91 -2.65
N LEU A 123 4.46 -33.58 -1.42
CA LEU A 123 5.35 -34.47 -0.68
C LEU A 123 4.55 -35.65 -0.10
N GLY A 124 4.30 -36.66 -0.93
CA GLY A 124 3.48 -37.81 -0.59
C GLY A 124 3.07 -38.66 -1.79
N ASP A 125 3.23 -38.15 -3.02
CA ASP A 125 3.01 -38.96 -4.22
C ASP A 125 4.02 -40.11 -4.30
N ASP A 126 3.54 -41.28 -4.73
CA ASP A 126 4.35 -42.48 -4.96
C ASP A 126 5.35 -42.33 -6.14
N ALA A 127 5.37 -41.16 -6.78
CA ALA A 127 6.19 -40.84 -7.95
C ALA A 127 7.08 -39.60 -7.74
N PRO A 128 8.24 -39.55 -8.41
CA PRO A 128 9.09 -38.35 -8.45
C PRO A 128 8.38 -37.21 -9.19
N PRO A 129 8.71 -35.94 -8.90
CA PRO A 129 8.14 -34.81 -9.62
C PRO A 129 8.54 -34.86 -11.10
N HIS A 130 7.60 -34.53 -11.99
CA HIS A 130 7.87 -34.37 -13.42
C HIS A 130 8.10 -32.90 -13.75
N TYR A 131 9.27 -32.57 -14.29
CA TYR A 131 9.60 -31.21 -14.68
C TYR A 131 9.04 -30.85 -16.06
N ASP A 132 8.15 -29.85 -16.09
CA ASP A 132 7.68 -29.19 -17.30
C ASP A 132 8.05 -27.69 -17.22
N PRO A 133 8.99 -27.20 -18.06
CA PRO A 133 9.46 -25.82 -18.01
C PRO A 133 8.38 -24.80 -18.38
N ARG A 134 7.26 -25.21 -19.00
CA ARG A 134 6.16 -24.31 -19.35
C ARG A 134 5.51 -23.72 -18.11
N THR A 135 5.41 -24.51 -17.05
CA THR A 135 4.77 -24.14 -15.77
C THR A 135 5.51 -23.01 -15.04
N PRO A 136 6.81 -23.15 -14.66
CA PRO A 136 7.55 -22.07 -14.02
C PRO A 136 7.63 -20.81 -14.89
N LYS A 137 7.80 -20.96 -16.21
CA LYS A 137 7.84 -19.80 -17.12
C LYS A 137 6.53 -19.02 -17.14
N TYR A 138 5.41 -19.73 -17.19
CA TYR A 138 4.09 -19.12 -17.14
C TYR A 138 3.84 -18.43 -15.80
N GLN A 139 4.18 -19.07 -14.68
CA GLN A 139 4.01 -18.50 -13.34
C GLN A 139 4.91 -17.28 -13.10
N GLY A 140 6.17 -17.32 -13.54
CA GLY A 140 7.09 -16.18 -13.46
C GLY A 140 6.57 -14.98 -14.24
N SER A 141 6.08 -15.21 -15.47
CA SER A 141 5.44 -14.18 -16.29
C SER A 141 4.20 -13.59 -15.62
N GLN A 142 3.34 -14.44 -15.05
CA GLN A 142 2.14 -13.98 -14.33
C GLN A 142 2.46 -13.15 -13.09
N LEU A 143 3.53 -13.48 -12.36
CA LEU A 143 3.92 -12.69 -11.20
C LEU A 143 4.39 -11.28 -11.62
N ALA A 144 5.11 -11.16 -12.75
CA ALA A 144 5.46 -9.85 -13.31
C ALA A 144 4.21 -9.02 -13.65
N ASP A 145 3.21 -9.63 -14.30
CA ASP A 145 1.93 -8.98 -14.59
C ASP A 145 1.21 -8.54 -13.29
N ARG A 146 1.18 -9.41 -12.27
CA ARG A 146 0.59 -9.10 -10.95
C ARG A 146 1.27 -7.92 -10.27
N HIS A 147 2.60 -7.86 -10.33
CA HIS A 147 3.38 -6.76 -9.78
C HIS A 147 3.08 -5.46 -10.52
N TYR A 148 3.02 -5.49 -11.86
CA TYR A 148 2.60 -4.34 -12.66
C TYR A 148 1.19 -3.85 -12.29
N TYR A 149 0.20 -4.75 -12.23
CA TYR A 149 -1.18 -4.36 -11.86
C TYR A 149 -1.28 -3.87 -10.41
N SER A 150 -0.50 -4.42 -9.49
CA SER A 150 -0.43 -3.95 -8.11
C SER A 150 0.19 -2.56 -8.03
N PHE A 151 1.24 -2.30 -8.81
CA PHE A 151 1.82 -0.97 -9.00
C PHE A 151 0.77 -0.01 -9.57
N LEU A 152 0.11 -0.34 -10.69
CA LEU A 152 -0.95 0.49 -11.25
C LEU A 152 -2.08 0.75 -10.26
N LYS A 153 -2.46 -0.23 -9.43
CA LYS A 153 -3.49 -0.04 -8.40
C LYS A 153 -3.02 0.90 -7.30
N LYS A 154 -1.75 0.84 -6.90
CA LYS A 154 -1.16 1.78 -5.94
C LYS A 154 -1.05 3.18 -6.55
N GLU A 155 -0.61 3.30 -7.81
CA GLU A 155 -0.54 4.56 -8.53
C GLU A 155 -1.93 5.14 -8.79
N LYS A 156 -2.95 4.33 -9.09
CA LYS A 156 -4.35 4.76 -9.16
C LYS A 156 -4.94 5.11 -7.79
N LYS A 157 -4.39 4.58 -6.69
CA LYS A 157 -4.77 5.01 -5.33
C LYS A 157 -4.03 6.28 -4.91
N LYS A 158 -2.81 6.51 -5.40
CA LYS A 158 -2.04 7.75 -5.23
C LYS A 158 -2.60 8.87 -6.10
N LYS A 159 -3.00 8.57 -7.34
CA LYS A 159 -3.89 9.40 -8.15
C LYS A 159 -5.32 9.17 -7.70
N LEU A 160 -5.62 9.67 -6.51
CA LEU A 160 -6.98 10.12 -6.35
C LEU A 160 -7.20 11.25 -7.36
N ASP A 161 -8.03 10.96 -8.37
CA ASP A 161 -8.63 11.92 -9.30
C ASP A 161 -9.62 12.85 -8.55
N LEU A 162 -9.30 13.19 -7.30
CA LEU A 162 -10.15 13.96 -6.41
C LEU A 162 -10.13 15.45 -6.76
N TYR A 163 -9.15 15.91 -7.53
CA TYR A 163 -8.89 17.33 -7.71
C TYR A 163 -8.26 17.65 -9.07
N ASP A 164 -9.00 18.40 -9.87
CA ASP A 164 -8.38 19.41 -10.72
C ASP A 164 -7.91 20.55 -9.79
N ALA A 165 -6.81 20.31 -9.07
CA ALA A 165 -6.24 21.26 -8.12
C ALA A 165 -5.90 22.59 -8.80
N GLU A 166 -5.44 22.51 -10.06
CA GLU A 166 -5.18 23.68 -10.87
C GLU A 166 -6.44 24.50 -11.10
N ALA A 167 -7.57 23.88 -11.45
CA ALA A 167 -8.85 24.59 -11.58
C ALA A 167 -9.33 25.21 -10.25
N VAL A 168 -9.17 24.49 -9.13
CA VAL A 168 -9.56 25.03 -7.80
C VAL A 168 -8.68 26.23 -7.42
N ILE A 169 -7.36 26.11 -7.59
CA ILE A 169 -6.39 27.18 -7.32
C ILE A 169 -6.68 28.38 -8.22
N ALA A 170 -6.93 28.16 -9.51
CA ALA A 170 -7.22 29.21 -10.48
C ALA A 170 -8.50 29.98 -10.15
N LYS A 171 -9.56 29.31 -9.65
CA LYS A 171 -10.81 29.96 -9.24
C LYS A 171 -10.62 30.91 -8.06
N VAL A 172 -9.82 30.51 -7.08
CA VAL A 172 -9.61 31.31 -5.85
C VAL A 172 -8.60 32.43 -6.08
N ASN A 173 -7.60 32.21 -6.94
CA ASN A 173 -6.58 33.18 -7.33
C ASN A 173 -5.93 33.89 -6.12
N ASN A 174 -5.46 33.11 -5.15
CA ASN A 174 -4.82 33.59 -3.93
C ASN A 174 -3.56 32.77 -3.63
N ASP A 175 -2.42 33.44 -3.45
CA ASP A 175 -1.12 32.79 -3.30
C ASP A 175 -0.97 31.99 -1.98
N GLU A 176 -1.57 32.48 -0.90
CA GLU A 176 -1.58 31.81 0.41
C GLU A 176 -2.38 30.50 0.32
N PHE A 177 -3.61 30.56 -0.21
CA PHE A 177 -4.44 29.39 -0.46
C PHE A 177 -3.76 28.38 -1.39
N LYS A 178 -3.13 28.87 -2.48
CA LYS A 178 -2.40 28.02 -3.43
C LYS A 178 -1.33 27.20 -2.72
N TYR A 179 -0.48 27.88 -1.94
CA TYR A 179 0.61 27.24 -1.22
C TYR A 179 0.08 26.17 -0.24
N GLU A 180 -0.94 26.51 0.54
CA GLU A 180 -1.53 25.59 1.52
C GLU A 180 -2.15 24.35 0.85
N LEU A 181 -2.91 24.53 -0.24
CA LEU A 181 -3.53 23.42 -0.94
C LEU A 181 -2.48 22.51 -1.62
N GLU A 182 -1.44 23.08 -2.22
CA GLU A 182 -0.34 22.31 -2.79
C GLU A 182 0.38 21.46 -1.74
N GLU A 183 0.66 22.01 -0.56
CA GLU A 183 1.28 21.27 0.54
C GLU A 183 0.36 20.17 1.10
N ALA A 184 -0.94 20.43 1.19
CA ALA A 184 -1.92 19.41 1.58
C ALA A 184 -1.95 18.24 0.58
N ILE A 185 -1.97 18.53 -0.73
CA ILE A 185 -1.94 17.52 -1.79
C ILE A 185 -0.64 16.73 -1.78
N LYS A 186 0.52 17.39 -1.62
CA LYS A 186 1.81 16.70 -1.49
C LYS A 186 1.79 15.74 -0.31
N ALA A 187 1.35 16.19 0.87
CA ALA A 187 1.25 15.35 2.06
C ALA A 187 0.34 14.14 1.83
N TYR A 188 -0.80 14.32 1.16
CA TYR A 188 -1.69 13.23 0.76
C TYR A 188 -0.98 12.19 -0.12
N ASN A 189 -0.28 12.65 -1.16
CA ASN A 189 0.43 11.79 -2.11
C ASN A 189 1.56 10.98 -1.47
N TYR A 190 2.18 11.50 -0.41
CA TYR A 190 3.19 10.79 0.38
C TYR A 190 2.60 9.89 1.50
N GLY A 191 1.28 9.80 1.62
CA GLY A 191 0.62 9.01 2.67
C GLY A 191 0.69 9.65 4.06
N LEU A 192 1.04 10.93 4.15
CA LEU A 192 1.14 11.71 5.39
C LEU A 192 -0.24 12.31 5.73
N TYR A 193 -1.24 11.46 5.98
CA TYR A 193 -2.64 11.88 6.07
C TYR A 193 -2.94 12.87 7.22
N LEU A 194 -2.25 12.76 8.36
CA LEU A 194 -2.36 13.74 9.44
C LEU A 194 -1.91 15.14 8.98
N ALA A 195 -0.77 15.20 8.28
CA ALA A 195 -0.25 16.46 7.75
C ALA A 195 -1.19 17.03 6.68
N CYS A 196 -1.70 16.17 5.78
CA CYS A 196 -2.71 16.58 4.79
C CYS A 196 -3.94 17.21 5.46
N THR A 197 -4.54 16.56 6.45
CA THR A 197 -5.75 17.07 7.13
C THR A 197 -5.48 18.38 7.85
N ALA A 198 -4.30 18.52 8.48
CA ALA A 198 -3.91 19.76 9.15
C ALA A 198 -3.74 20.92 8.16
N THR A 199 -3.01 20.70 7.06
CA THR A 199 -2.77 21.74 6.04
C THR A 199 -4.07 22.10 5.30
N ALA A 200 -4.90 21.11 4.95
CA ALA A 200 -6.20 21.36 4.32
C ALA A 200 -7.15 22.16 5.24
N ALA A 201 -7.07 21.97 6.56
CA ALA A 201 -7.83 22.77 7.52
C ALA A 201 -7.42 24.26 7.49
N VAL A 202 -6.12 24.55 7.33
CA VAL A 202 -5.64 25.92 7.15
C VAL A 202 -6.17 26.50 5.85
N SER A 203 -6.12 25.74 4.74
CA SER A 203 -6.74 26.15 3.47
C SER A 203 -8.22 26.48 3.61
N ILE A 204 -8.98 25.72 4.41
CA ILE A 204 -10.39 25.99 4.69
C ILE A 204 -10.54 27.31 5.47
N GLU A 205 -9.70 27.57 6.48
CA GLU A 205 -9.71 28.83 7.22
C GLU A 205 -9.42 30.03 6.30
N THR A 206 -8.44 29.90 5.40
CA THR A 206 -8.11 30.89 4.39
C THR A 206 -9.27 31.16 3.44
N LEU A 207 -9.92 30.12 2.91
CA LEU A 207 -11.10 30.27 2.05
C LEU A 207 -12.25 30.97 2.76
N LEU A 208 -12.59 30.56 3.98
CA LEU A 208 -13.68 31.17 4.74
C LEU A 208 -13.38 32.64 5.07
N LYS A 209 -12.12 32.96 5.39
CA LYS A 209 -11.67 34.33 5.60
C LYS A 209 -11.83 35.18 4.33
N ILE A 210 -11.43 34.67 3.17
CA ILE A 210 -11.63 35.34 1.88
C ILE A 210 -13.13 35.59 1.62
N ILE A 211 -13.99 34.62 1.91
CA ILE A 211 -15.45 34.77 1.74
C ILE A 211 -15.99 35.87 2.67
N VAL A 212 -15.62 35.86 3.96
CA VAL A 212 -16.05 36.91 4.91
C VAL A 212 -15.59 38.28 4.43
N VAL A 213 -14.31 38.44 4.08
CA VAL A 213 -13.77 39.74 3.66
C VAL A 213 -14.41 40.22 2.35
N SER A 214 -14.59 39.35 1.36
CA SER A 214 -15.15 39.72 0.06
C SER A 214 -16.66 40.01 0.09
N ARG A 215 -17.41 39.38 0.99
CA ARG A 215 -18.88 39.52 1.06
C ARG A 215 -19.35 40.51 2.13
N LEU A 216 -18.61 40.65 3.23
CA LEU A 216 -19.01 41.43 4.42
C LEU A 216 -17.99 42.51 4.81
N GLY A 217 -16.73 42.36 4.40
CA GLY A 217 -15.62 43.24 4.78
C GLY A 217 -14.87 42.77 6.03
N GLU A 218 -13.66 43.31 6.24
CA GLU A 218 -12.73 42.88 7.31
C GLU A 218 -13.28 43.04 8.73
N ASN A 219 -14.19 44.00 8.94
CA ASN A 219 -14.78 44.27 10.26
C ASN A 219 -15.66 43.12 10.79
N PHE A 220 -16.07 42.20 9.92
CA PHE A 220 -16.85 41.01 10.28
C PHE A 220 -15.97 39.81 10.64
N LEU A 221 -14.64 39.94 10.57
CA LEU A 221 -13.76 38.87 11.00
C LEU A 221 -13.85 38.65 12.51
N PRO A 222 -14.00 37.39 12.96
CA PRO A 222 -13.98 37.07 14.38
C PRO A 222 -12.57 37.32 14.97
N LYS A 223 -12.51 37.57 16.29
CA LYS A 223 -11.23 37.75 17.01
C LYS A 223 -10.30 36.55 16.88
N GLN A 224 -10.86 35.34 16.72
CA GLN A 224 -10.13 34.11 16.49
C GLN A 224 -10.52 33.57 15.11
N ILE A 225 -9.53 33.43 14.24
CA ILE A 225 -9.71 32.93 12.88
C ILE A 225 -9.67 31.40 12.93
N TYR A 226 -10.79 30.80 13.32
CA TYR A 226 -11.00 29.36 13.28
C TYR A 226 -12.18 29.03 12.39
N ILE A 227 -12.18 27.82 11.81
CA ILE A 227 -13.25 27.32 10.92
C ILE A 227 -14.65 27.62 11.45
N ILE A 228 -14.94 27.25 12.70
CA ILE A 228 -16.28 27.43 13.29
C ILE A 228 -16.64 28.90 13.46
N SER A 229 -15.70 29.72 13.93
CA SER A 229 -15.94 31.15 14.15
C SER A 229 -16.25 31.88 12.84
N LEU A 230 -15.55 31.53 11.76
CA LEU A 230 -15.84 32.08 10.43
C LEU A 230 -17.17 31.55 9.86
N ALA A 231 -17.45 30.25 10.04
CA ALA A 231 -18.69 29.64 9.58
C ALA A 231 -19.93 30.21 10.30
N GLU A 232 -19.82 30.54 11.60
CA GLU A 232 -20.89 31.19 12.36
C GLU A 232 -21.20 32.59 11.82
N VAL A 233 -20.18 33.38 11.47
CA VAL A 233 -20.38 34.69 10.82
C VAL A 233 -21.12 34.52 9.49
N LEU A 234 -20.65 33.63 8.61
CA LEU A 234 -21.25 33.42 7.29
C LEU A 234 -22.68 32.88 7.38
N LYS A 235 -22.98 32.04 8.38
CA LYS A 235 -24.34 31.55 8.64
C LYS A 235 -25.25 32.66 9.15
N ASN A 236 -24.82 33.44 10.15
CA ASN A 236 -25.64 34.49 10.75
C ASN A 236 -25.99 35.58 9.73
N GLU A 237 -25.09 35.85 8.79
CA GLU A 237 -25.30 36.81 7.70
C GLU A 237 -25.97 36.17 6.45
N ASN A 238 -26.49 34.95 6.55
CA ASN A 238 -27.18 34.21 5.48
C ASN A 238 -26.37 34.03 4.18
N ILE A 239 -25.04 34.05 4.25
CA ILE A 239 -24.16 33.69 3.12
C ILE A 239 -24.07 32.18 2.99
N MET A 240 -24.12 31.46 4.12
CA MET A 240 -23.99 30.01 4.20
C MET A 240 -25.26 29.40 4.79
N ASP A 241 -25.74 28.30 4.19
CA ASP A 241 -26.90 27.57 4.72
C ASP A 241 -26.54 26.66 5.91
N ASP A 242 -27.57 26.21 6.64
CA ASP A 242 -27.40 25.32 7.78
C ASP A 242 -26.71 24.00 7.43
N ARG A 243 -26.97 23.46 6.24
CA ARG A 243 -26.41 22.19 5.80
C ARG A 243 -24.89 22.30 5.64
N PHE A 244 -24.43 23.36 5.02
CA PHE A 244 -23.02 23.67 4.80
C PHE A 244 -22.32 23.98 6.12
N PHE A 245 -22.97 24.76 6.99
CA PHE A 245 -22.49 25.00 8.34
C PHE A 245 -22.29 23.69 9.13
N HIS A 246 -23.26 22.77 9.07
CA HIS A 246 -23.14 21.47 9.72
C HIS A 246 -22.00 20.61 9.15
N ARG A 247 -21.73 20.67 7.84
CA ARG A 247 -20.56 20.00 7.23
C ARG A 247 -19.25 20.52 7.79
N LEU A 248 -19.09 21.85 7.90
CA LEU A 248 -17.92 22.47 8.52
C LEU A 248 -17.78 22.11 9.99
N LYS A 249 -18.90 22.04 10.72
CA LYS A 249 -18.93 21.60 12.11
C LYS A 249 -18.45 20.16 12.27
N SER A 250 -18.96 19.24 11.46
CA SER A 250 -18.52 17.85 11.45
C SER A 250 -17.02 17.72 11.14
N PHE A 251 -16.52 18.48 10.17
CA PHE A 251 -15.09 18.49 9.85
C PHE A 251 -14.23 19.02 11.00
N ASN A 252 -14.66 20.09 11.68
CA ASN A 252 -13.89 20.62 12.80
C ASN A 252 -13.76 19.62 13.97
N GLU A 253 -14.79 18.82 14.22
CA GLU A 253 -14.73 17.74 15.22
C GLU A 253 -13.80 16.61 14.77
N LEU A 254 -13.80 16.26 13.48
CA LEU A 254 -12.85 15.32 12.88
C LEU A 254 -11.41 15.80 13.08
N ARG A 255 -11.12 17.07 12.79
CA ARG A 255 -9.80 17.70 13.02
C ARG A 255 -9.38 17.68 14.49
N ARG A 256 -10.31 17.95 15.42
CA ARG A 256 -10.03 17.89 16.87
C ARG A 256 -9.69 16.48 17.32
N SER A 257 -10.41 15.48 16.81
CA SER A 257 -10.10 14.06 17.05
C SER A 257 -8.70 13.72 16.54
N ALA A 258 -8.37 14.14 15.32
CA ALA A 258 -7.08 13.93 14.68
C ALA A 258 -5.90 14.49 15.51
N ALA A 259 -6.03 15.71 16.04
CA ALA A 259 -4.98 16.40 16.78
C ALA A 259 -4.71 15.83 18.20
N HIS A 260 -5.66 15.08 18.78
CA HIS A 260 -5.58 14.59 20.15
C HIS A 260 -5.56 13.06 20.27
N SER A 261 -5.64 12.32 19.17
CA SER A 261 -5.53 10.86 19.20
C SER A 261 -4.07 10.44 19.47
N LYS A 262 -3.83 9.71 20.57
CA LYS A 262 -2.50 9.20 20.95
C LYS A 262 -2.11 7.91 20.21
N SER A 263 -3.02 7.30 19.44
CA SER A 263 -2.82 5.96 18.87
C SER A 263 -3.68 5.64 17.64
N GLY A 264 -4.35 6.61 17.03
CA GLY A 264 -5.13 6.37 15.82
C GLY A 264 -4.24 6.47 14.59
N LYS A 265 -4.20 5.44 13.74
CA LYS A 265 -3.90 5.68 12.33
C LYS A 265 -4.95 6.66 11.84
N LEU A 266 -4.55 7.88 11.49
CA LEU A 266 -5.42 8.76 10.73
C LEU A 266 -5.62 8.11 9.37
N ASP A 267 -6.88 7.81 9.07
CA ASP A 267 -7.21 7.08 7.88
C ASP A 267 -7.20 8.02 6.68
N GLN A 268 -6.78 7.50 5.54
CA GLN A 268 -6.82 8.17 4.24
C GLN A 268 -8.18 8.88 4.01
N TRP A 269 -9.27 8.30 4.49
CA TRP A 269 -10.62 8.83 4.43
C TRP A 269 -10.76 10.22 5.07
N ASP A 270 -10.13 10.47 6.22
CA ASP A 270 -10.19 11.78 6.90
C ASP A 270 -9.57 12.89 6.06
N ALA A 271 -8.45 12.59 5.40
CA ALA A 271 -7.77 13.50 4.49
C ALA A 271 -8.60 13.75 3.22
N GLU A 272 -9.25 12.71 2.68
CA GLU A 272 -10.16 12.83 1.54
C GLU A 272 -11.37 13.72 1.86
N GLN A 273 -11.90 13.63 3.08
CA GLN A 273 -13.00 14.48 3.54
C GLN A 273 -12.56 15.94 3.68
N ALA A 274 -11.35 16.19 4.17
CA ALA A 274 -10.77 17.54 4.28
C ALA A 274 -10.62 18.19 2.90
N LEU A 275 -10.00 17.47 1.96
CA LEU A 275 -9.82 17.93 0.58
C LEU A 275 -11.18 18.12 -0.10
N SER A 276 -12.12 17.19 0.04
CA SER A 276 -13.46 17.33 -0.56
C SER A 276 -14.20 18.57 -0.08
N LEU A 277 -14.00 18.96 1.19
CA LEU A 277 -14.60 20.17 1.75
C LEU A 277 -14.00 21.45 1.16
N VAL A 278 -12.68 21.52 0.94
CA VAL A 278 -12.04 22.63 0.20
C VAL A 278 -12.71 22.82 -1.16
N LYS A 279 -12.96 21.73 -1.90
CA LYS A 279 -13.53 21.77 -3.25
C LYS A 279 -14.94 22.29 -3.21
N LEU A 280 -15.72 21.75 -2.28
CA LEU A 280 -17.10 22.16 -2.07
C LEU A 280 -17.21 23.66 -1.73
N ILE A 281 -16.31 24.20 -0.89
CA ILE A 281 -16.28 25.64 -0.58
C ILE A 281 -15.99 26.43 -1.85
N VAL A 282 -14.97 26.06 -2.61
CA VAL A 282 -14.62 26.76 -3.86
C VAL A 282 -15.78 26.70 -4.85
N GLU A 283 -16.35 25.53 -5.11
CA GLU A 283 -17.50 25.38 -6.03
C GLU A 283 -18.75 26.15 -5.62
N THR A 284 -18.93 26.40 -4.32
CA THR A 284 -20.12 27.08 -3.79
C THR A 284 -19.96 28.60 -3.77
N PHE A 285 -18.75 29.11 -3.51
CA PHE A 285 -18.54 30.51 -3.17
C PHE A 285 -17.62 31.29 -4.14
N PHE A 286 -16.89 30.60 -5.02
CA PHE A 286 -15.94 31.15 -6.00
C PHE A 286 -16.29 30.73 -7.44
#